data_AF-A0A830H3M5-F1
#
_entry.id   AF-A0A830H3M5-F1
#
_cell.length_a   1.000
_cell.length_b   1.000
_cell.length_c   1.000
_cell.angle_alpha   90.00
_cell.angle_beta   90.00
_cell.angle_gamma   90.00
#
_symmetry.space_group_name_H-M   'P 1'
#
loop_
_entity.id
_entity.type
_entity.pdbx_description
1 polymer ?
#
loop_
_entity_poly.entity_id
_entity_poly.type
_entity_poly.pdbx_seq_one_letter_code
_entity_poly.pdbx_strand_id
1 'polypeptide(L)'
;MKGKKHDSTVSAATHFFELPGERFTENTNFGDALGRMLGTALTTVSLQPPAGRVYTARSLRSGGASAAEMVPLPRSKIEFLGGWAVDSKRLSQHYISRATPPTFAGRFFFDWLILPLADNMALDFPS
;
A
#
# COMPACT_ATOMS: atom_id res chain seq x y z
N MET A 1 38.83 27.97 10.82
CA MET A 1 37.84 27.26 9.99
C MET A 1 38.48 25.98 9.48
N LYS A 2 38.08 24.81 10.00
CA LYS A 2 38.54 23.49 9.52
C LYS A 2 37.34 22.82 8.85
N GLY A 3 37.43 22.64 7.53
CA GLY A 3 36.38 22.00 6.74
C GLY A 3 36.13 20.57 7.18
N LYS A 4 34.87 20.24 7.51
CA LYS A 4 34.41 18.86 7.55
C LYS A 4 34.50 18.31 6.13
N LYS A 5 35.45 17.40 5.89
CA LYS A 5 35.39 16.52 4.73
C LYS A 5 34.14 15.66 4.89
N HIS A 6 33.10 15.97 4.13
CA HIS A 6 32.05 14.99 3.86
C HIS A 6 32.71 13.89 3.04
N ASP A 7 32.98 12.76 3.68
CA ASP A 7 33.30 11.52 2.99
C ASP A 7 32.05 11.13 2.20
N SER A 8 32.08 11.41 0.90
CA SER A 8 30.98 11.12 -0.03
C SER A 8 31.18 9.75 -0.68
N THR A 9 31.62 8.76 0.10
CA THR A 9 31.42 7.36 -0.25
C THR A 9 29.93 7.05 -0.09
N VAL A 10 29.16 7.46 -1.11
CA VAL A 10 27.80 6.98 -1.32
C VAL A 10 27.92 5.48 -1.56
N SER A 11 27.86 4.70 -0.48
CA SER A 11 27.49 3.29 -0.56
C SER A 11 26.23 3.25 -1.40
N ALA A 12 26.28 2.53 -2.52
CA ALA A 12 25.12 2.36 -3.38
C ALA A 12 23.93 1.98 -2.48
N ALA A 13 22.93 2.86 -2.41
CA ALA A 13 21.77 2.63 -1.56
C ALA A 13 21.16 1.32 -2.02
N THR A 14 21.32 0.28 -1.20
CA THR A 14 20.89 -1.08 -1.51
C THR A 14 19.37 -1.19 -1.66
N HIS A 15 18.64 -0.12 -1.31
CA HIS A 15 17.19 -0.02 -1.39
C HIS A 15 16.78 1.37 -1.89
N PHE A 16 15.85 1.41 -2.86
CA PHE A 16 15.36 2.63 -3.52
C PHE A 16 14.82 3.72 -2.57
N PHE A 17 14.39 3.34 -1.36
CA PHE A 17 13.78 4.23 -0.37
C PHE A 17 14.66 4.49 0.87
N GLU A 18 15.89 3.99 0.91
CA GLU A 18 16.79 4.20 2.05
C GLU A 18 17.46 5.58 1.95
N LEU A 19 17.24 6.45 2.95
CA LEU A 19 17.92 7.73 3.01
C LEU A 19 19.36 7.55 3.54
N PRO A 20 20.37 8.21 2.95
CA PRO A 20 21.74 8.15 3.46
C PRO A 20 21.83 8.57 4.93
N GLY A 21 22.20 7.63 5.80
CA GLY A 21 22.35 7.86 7.25
C GLY A 21 21.14 7.51 8.09
N GLU A 22 20.01 7.10 7.50
CA GLU A 22 18.94 6.48 8.28
C GLU A 22 19.41 5.11 8.81
N ARG A 23 19.33 4.95 10.12
CA ARG A 23 19.45 3.62 10.74
C ARG A 23 18.04 3.12 10.94
N PHE A 24 17.71 1.99 10.32
CA PHE A 24 16.47 1.27 10.63
C PHE A 24 16.42 1.04 12.14
N THR A 25 15.58 1.80 12.85
CA THR A 25 15.36 1.57 14.27
C THR A 25 14.35 0.44 14.38
N GLU A 26 14.79 -0.71 14.88
CA GLU A 26 13.94 -1.88 15.15
C GLU A 26 12.73 -1.56 16.07
N ASN A 27 12.76 -0.41 16.75
CA ASN A 27 11.75 0.03 17.71
C ASN A 27 10.56 0.80 17.13
N THR A 28 10.48 1.03 15.81
CA THR A 28 9.26 1.63 15.25
C THR A 28 8.20 0.56 15.06
N ASN A 29 7.15 0.59 15.88
CA ASN A 29 5.95 -0.22 15.62
C ASN A 29 5.32 0.22 14.29
N PHE A 30 5.54 -0.58 13.25
CA PHE A 30 5.08 -0.33 11.89
C PHE A 30 3.58 -0.06 11.81
N GLY A 31 2.77 -0.74 12.64
CA GLY A 31 1.32 -0.53 12.70
C GLY A 31 0.94 0.87 13.16
N ASP A 32 1.67 1.42 14.13
CA ASP A 32 1.43 2.77 14.65
C ASP A 32 1.90 3.83 13.66
N ALA A 33 3.03 3.60 12.99
CA ALA A 33 3.51 4.47 11.93
C ALA A 33 2.51 4.55 10.76
N LEU A 34 2.02 3.41 10.28
CA LEU A 34 0.96 3.34 9.26
C LEU A 34 -0.34 3.99 9.74
N GLY A 35 -0.70 3.81 11.01
CA GLY A 35 -1.87 4.47 11.60
C GLY A 35 -1.77 5.99 11.55
N ARG A 36 -0.60 6.55 11.89
CA ARG A 36 -0.34 8.00 11.81
C ARG A 36 -0.35 8.52 10.36
N MET A 37 0.25 7.78 9.43
CA MET A 37 0.22 8.11 8.01
C MET A 37 -1.21 8.13 7.48
N LEU A 38 -2.00 7.10 7.82
CA LEU A 38 -3.41 7.01 7.45
C LEU A 38 -4.22 8.19 8.01
N GLY A 39 -4.03 8.51 9.29
CA GLY A 39 -4.69 9.67 9.92
C GLY A 39 -4.38 10.96 9.17
N THR A 40 -3.11 11.20 8.85
CA THR A 40 -2.67 12.40 8.10
C THR A 40 -3.30 12.46 6.71
N ALA A 41 -3.32 11.34 5.98
CA ALA A 41 -3.92 11.26 4.65
C ALA A 41 -5.43 11.56 4.69
N LEU A 42 -6.17 10.95 5.63
CA LEU A 42 -7.59 11.16 5.82
C LEU A 42 -7.93 12.63 6.14
N THR A 43 -7.17 13.25 7.04
CA THR A 43 -7.31 14.68 7.34
C THR A 43 -7.09 15.55 6.10
N THR A 44 -6.06 15.23 5.31
CA THR A 44 -5.72 15.99 4.09
C THR A 44 -6.86 15.98 3.06
N VAL A 45 -7.58 14.86 2.93
CA VAL A 45 -8.72 14.72 2.00
C VAL A 45 -10.07 14.98 2.66
N SER A 46 -10.09 15.53 3.89
CA SER A 46 -11.31 15.79 4.67
C SER A 46 -12.22 14.56 4.85
N LEU A 47 -11.64 13.36 4.91
CA LEU A 47 -12.37 12.12 5.19
C LEU A 47 -12.25 11.74 6.65
N GLN A 48 -13.34 11.18 7.20
CA GLN A 48 -13.40 10.66 8.55
C GLN A 48 -14.06 9.28 8.54
N PRO A 49 -13.68 8.38 9.47
CA PRO A 49 -14.44 7.16 9.66
C PRO A 49 -15.88 7.48 10.11
N PRO A 50 -16.87 6.62 9.79
CA PRO A 50 -18.23 6.76 10.30
C PRO A 50 -18.27 6.85 11.84
N ALA A 51 -19.30 7.48 12.39
CA ALA A 51 -19.47 7.64 13.83
C ALA A 51 -19.33 6.30 14.57
N GLY A 52 -18.51 6.29 15.64
CA GLY A 52 -18.21 5.09 16.44
C GLY A 52 -17.25 4.09 15.79
N ARG A 53 -16.62 4.43 14.65
CA ARG A 53 -15.61 3.59 13.99
C ARG A 53 -14.24 4.26 14.01
N VAL A 54 -13.19 3.45 13.91
CA VAL A 54 -11.80 3.89 13.80
C VAL A 54 -11.17 3.18 12.62
N TYR A 55 -10.46 3.94 11.78
CA TYR A 55 -9.60 3.38 10.77
C TYR A 55 -8.20 3.15 11.33
N THR A 56 -7.68 1.95 11.12
CA THR A 56 -6.35 1.52 11.60
C THR A 56 -5.51 1.06 10.42
N ALA A 57 -4.25 0.71 10.66
CA ALA A 57 -3.42 0.06 9.64
C ALA A 57 -4.09 -1.21 9.05
N ARG A 58 -4.93 -1.92 9.80
CA ARG A 58 -5.70 -3.07 9.27
C ARG A 58 -6.80 -2.66 8.30
N SER A 59 -7.34 -1.44 8.44
CA SER A 59 -8.33 -0.90 7.52
C SER A 59 -7.75 -0.69 6.13
N LEU A 60 -6.46 -0.30 6.00
CA LEU A 60 -5.76 -0.24 4.71
C LEU A 60 -5.72 -1.60 4.03
N ARG A 61 -5.35 -2.65 4.78
CA ARG A 61 -5.31 -4.02 4.25
C ARG A 61 -6.70 -4.50 3.81
N SER A 62 -7.76 -4.16 4.56
CA SER A 62 -9.14 -4.47 4.20
C SER A 62 -9.60 -3.70 2.95
N GLY A 63 -9.27 -2.41 2.85
CA GLY A 63 -9.58 -1.59 1.69
C GLY A 63 -8.94 -2.12 0.42
N GLY A 64 -7.64 -2.45 0.47
CA GLY A 64 -6.91 -3.05 -0.66
C GLY A 64 -7.50 -4.40 -1.08
N ALA A 65 -7.78 -5.29 -0.13
CA ALA A 65 -8.42 -6.58 -0.43
C ALA A 65 -9.82 -6.40 -1.06
N SER A 66 -10.63 -5.50 -0.51
CA SER A 66 -11.99 -5.24 -1.01
C SER A 66 -11.96 -4.63 -2.41
N ALA A 67 -11.01 -3.74 -2.69
CA ALA A 67 -10.83 -3.15 -4.01
C ALA A 67 -10.28 -4.15 -5.04
N ALA A 68 -9.33 -5.02 -4.66
CA ALA A 68 -8.82 -6.07 -5.53
C ALA A 68 -9.89 -7.12 -5.91
N GLU A 69 -10.82 -7.42 -5.01
CA GLU A 69 -11.97 -8.31 -5.27
C GLU A 69 -12.94 -7.73 -6.33
N MET A 70 -12.91 -6.42 -6.60
CA MET A 70 -13.74 -5.79 -7.64
C MET A 70 -13.23 -6.07 -9.05
N VAL A 71 -11.95 -6.42 -9.17
CA VAL A 71 -11.28 -6.71 -10.44
C VAL A 71 -11.34 -8.23 -10.65
N PRO A 72 -11.46 -8.74 -11.89
CA PRO A 72 -11.52 -10.18 -12.19
C PRO A 72 -10.17 -10.89 -11.97
N LEU A 73 -9.63 -10.79 -10.76
CA LEU A 73 -8.42 -11.47 -10.32
C LEU A 73 -8.77 -12.82 -9.70
N PRO A 74 -7.98 -13.87 -9.97
CA PRO A 74 -8.05 -15.09 -9.20
C PRO A 74 -7.82 -14.78 -7.72
N ARG A 75 -8.62 -15.40 -6.85
CA ARG A 75 -8.53 -15.22 -5.40
C ARG A 75 -7.13 -15.47 -4.84
N SER A 76 -6.45 -16.49 -5.37
CA SER A 76 -5.07 -16.83 -5.03
C SER A 76 -4.08 -15.69 -5.26
N LYS A 77 -4.31 -14.80 -6.24
CA LYS A 77 -3.48 -13.60 -6.44
C LYS A 77 -3.69 -12.58 -5.33
N ILE A 78 -4.94 -12.37 -4.89
CA ILE A 78 -5.25 -11.46 -3.77
C ILE A 78 -4.60 -12.00 -2.49
N GLU A 79 -4.70 -13.30 -2.26
CA GLU A 79 -4.05 -13.99 -1.13
C GLU A 79 -2.54 -13.82 -1.15
N PHE A 80 -1.91 -14.08 -2.30
CA PHE A 80 -0.47 -13.92 -2.49
C PHE A 80 -0.01 -12.47 -2.23
N LEU A 81 -0.63 -11.49 -2.89
CA LEU A 81 -0.22 -10.08 -2.81
C LEU A 81 -0.39 -9.50 -1.41
N GLY A 82 -1.45 -9.87 -0.70
CA GLY A 82 -1.65 -9.40 0.66
C GLY A 82 -1.14 -10.34 1.74
N GLY A 83 -0.33 -11.35 1.40
CA GLY A 83 0.34 -12.22 2.38
C GLY A 83 -0.63 -13.01 3.26
N TRP A 84 -1.70 -13.53 2.67
CA TRP A 84 -2.57 -14.52 3.31
C TRP A 84 -2.13 -15.93 2.93
N ALA A 85 -2.40 -16.89 3.83
CA ALA A 85 -2.32 -18.29 3.45
C ALA A 85 -3.28 -18.59 2.30
N VAL A 86 -2.92 -19.56 1.47
CA VAL A 86 -3.82 -20.08 0.43
C VAL A 86 -5.12 -20.54 1.08
N ASP A 87 -6.25 -20.18 0.48
CA ASP A 87 -7.61 -20.47 0.98
C ASP A 87 -7.92 -19.86 2.37
N SER A 88 -7.30 -18.72 2.71
CA SER A 88 -7.48 -18.09 4.01
C SER A 88 -8.93 -17.63 4.22
N LYS A 89 -9.64 -18.30 5.13
CA LYS A 89 -10.97 -17.86 5.59
C LYS A 89 -10.96 -16.46 6.20
N ARG A 90 -9.84 -16.01 6.76
CA ARG A 90 -9.73 -14.67 7.34
C ARG A 90 -9.92 -13.58 6.29
N LEU A 91 -9.43 -13.78 5.07
CA LEU A 91 -9.56 -12.82 3.99
C LEU A 91 -11.04 -12.59 3.64
N SER A 92 -11.81 -13.66 3.42
CA SER A 92 -13.23 -13.58 3.08
C SER A 92 -14.11 -13.14 4.25
N GLN A 93 -13.77 -13.53 5.48
CA GLN A 93 -14.63 -13.27 6.64
C GLN A 93 -14.39 -11.90 7.29
N HIS A 94 -13.19 -11.33 7.17
CA HIS A 94 -12.81 -10.17 7.98
C HIS A 94 -12.20 -9.00 7.19
N TYR A 95 -11.68 -9.23 5.98
CA TYR A 95 -10.98 -8.20 5.23
C TYR A 95 -11.73 -7.72 4.00
N ILE A 96 -12.58 -8.55 3.39
CA ILE A 96 -13.35 -8.16 2.21
C ILE A 96 -14.75 -7.74 2.61
N SER A 97 -15.05 -6.47 2.36
CA SER A 97 -16.38 -5.91 2.55
C SER A 97 -17.14 -5.90 1.23
N ARG A 98 -18.25 -6.65 1.17
CA ARG A 98 -19.20 -6.64 0.04
C ARG A 98 -19.95 -5.30 -0.11
N ALA A 99 -19.88 -4.44 0.90
CA ALA A 99 -20.49 -3.11 0.86
C ALA A 99 -19.62 -2.07 0.13
N THR A 100 -18.41 -2.44 -0.29
CA THR A 100 -17.54 -1.55 -1.09
C THR A 100 -17.97 -1.69 -2.55
N PRO A 101 -18.52 -0.66 -3.21
CA PRO A 101 -18.81 -0.75 -4.64
C PRO A 101 -17.51 -0.68 -5.45
N PRO A 102 -17.51 -1.12 -6.73
CA PRO A 102 -16.42 -0.83 -7.65
C PRO A 102 -16.20 0.68 -7.75
N THR A 103 -14.96 1.12 -7.61
CA THR A 103 -14.59 2.54 -7.71
C THR A 103 -13.52 2.75 -8.77
N PHE A 104 -13.47 3.95 -9.35
CA PHE A 104 -12.41 4.34 -10.27
C PHE A 104 -11.02 4.18 -9.64
N ALA A 105 -10.85 4.57 -8.37
CA ALA A 105 -9.58 4.43 -7.66
C ALA A 105 -9.15 2.96 -7.51
N GLY A 106 -10.09 2.06 -7.23
CA GLY A 106 -9.80 0.61 -7.17
C GLY A 106 -9.31 0.07 -8.51
N ARG A 107 -9.99 0.45 -9.60
CA ARG A 107 -9.57 0.07 -10.96
C ARG A 107 -8.22 0.65 -11.34
N PHE A 108 -8.00 1.94 -11.11
CA PHE A 108 -6.72 2.60 -11.33
C PHE A 108 -5.56 1.86 -10.64
N PHE A 109 -5.78 1.40 -9.41
CA PHE A 109 -4.73 0.74 -8.63
C PHE A 109 -4.54 -0.74 -8.96
N PHE A 110 -5.58 -1.48 -9.40
CA PHE A 110 -5.54 -2.94 -9.54
C PHE A 110 -5.72 -3.45 -10.97
N ASP A 111 -6.15 -2.64 -11.94
CA ASP A 111 -6.38 -3.10 -13.32
C ASP A 111 -5.08 -3.59 -13.98
N TRP A 112 -3.90 -3.08 -13.60
CA TRP A 112 -2.61 -3.57 -14.10
C TRP A 112 -2.35 -5.06 -13.77
N LEU A 113 -3.02 -5.63 -12.76
CA LEU A 113 -2.87 -7.05 -12.39
C LEU A 113 -3.64 -8.01 -13.31
N ILE A 114 -4.59 -7.48 -14.09
CA ILE A 114 -5.40 -8.22 -15.08
C ILE A 114 -5.03 -7.90 -16.52
N LEU A 115 -4.22 -6.86 -16.75
CA LEU A 115 -3.62 -6.68 -18.06
C LEU A 115 -2.78 -7.93 -18.33
N PRO A 116 -2.89 -8.55 -19.52
CA PRO A 116 -1.82 -9.40 -20.01
C PRO A 116 -0.53 -8.59 -19.86
N LEU A 117 0.61 -9.23 -19.58
CA LEU A 117 1.89 -8.64 -20.00
C LEU A 117 1.83 -8.55 -21.53
N ALA A 118 1.09 -7.57 -22.04
CA ALA A 118 1.17 -7.17 -23.42
C ALA A 118 2.54 -6.50 -23.49
N ASP A 119 3.47 -7.20 -24.12
CA ASP A 119 4.72 -6.65 -24.60
C ASP A 119 4.50 -5.18 -25.04
N ASN A 120 5.21 -4.26 -24.39
CA ASN A 120 5.48 -2.91 -24.90
C ASN A 120 4.27 -2.00 -25.20
N MET A 121 3.33 -1.80 -24.27
CA MET A 121 2.54 -0.56 -24.31
C MET A 121 3.24 0.54 -23.52
N ALA A 122 3.86 1.45 -24.27
CA ALA A 122 4.27 2.76 -23.80
C ALA A 122 3.10 3.41 -23.06
N LEU A 123 3.25 3.56 -21.74
CA LEU A 123 2.36 4.40 -20.95
C LEU A 123 2.73 5.86 -21.25
N ASP A 124 2.12 6.42 -22.30
CA ASP A 124 2.04 7.86 -22.47
C ASP A 124 1.09 8.40 -21.38
N PHE A 125 1.68 8.89 -20.30
CA PHE A 125 0.97 9.70 -19.32
C PHE A 125 0.77 11.10 -19.93
N PRO A 126 -0.47 11.59 -20.09
CA PRO A 126 -0.68 12.96 -20.54
C PRO A 126 -0.13 13.93 -19.48
N SER A 127 0.68 14.88 -19.97
CA SER A 127 1.26 16.02 -19.25
C SER A 127 0.21 16.99 -18.73
#